data_AF-A0AA39YW12-F1
#
_entry.id   AF-A0AA39YW12-F1
#
_cell.length_a   1.000
_cell.length_b   1.000
_cell.length_c   1.000
_cell.angle_alpha   90.00
_cell.angle_beta   90.00
_cell.angle_gamma   90.00
#
_symmetry.space_group_name_H-M   'P 1'
#
loop_
_entity.id
_entity.type
_entity.pdbx_description
1 polymer ?
#
loop_
_entity_poly.entity_id
_entity_poly.type
_entity_poly.pdbx_seq_one_letter_code
_entity_poly.pdbx_strand_id
1 'polypeptide(L)'
;MSSTTEPEQYPGTWGAITTRHFHPNTHECYGVIHGRSELVFGLGGADAVEGDSGNYEGVRVTVAVGDVIVVPAGVAHASVENDRDYKYIGVYPEGSPKWRSEWGKRELDGADDPLFDEIKGVPFPRCDPVFGADGPLRKVWGEVLTK
;
A
#
# COMPACT_ATOMS: atom_id res chain seq x y z
N MET A 1 -16.33 16.57 -33.05
CA MET A 1 -14.90 16.39 -32.77
C MET A 1 -14.75 16.34 -31.26
N SER A 2 -14.60 15.15 -30.67
CA SER A 2 -14.39 15.04 -29.22
C SER A 2 -12.95 15.45 -28.95
N SER A 3 -12.78 16.54 -28.21
CA SER A 3 -11.48 17.01 -27.76
C SER A 3 -11.01 16.05 -26.68
N THR A 4 -10.14 15.10 -27.04
CA THR A 4 -9.40 14.27 -26.09
C THR A 4 -8.18 15.06 -25.63
N THR A 5 -8.39 16.08 -24.80
CA THR A 5 -7.30 16.60 -23.98
C THR A 5 -7.02 15.56 -22.90
N GLU A 6 -5.84 14.96 -22.94
CA GLU A 6 -5.33 14.17 -21.84
C GLU A 6 -5.40 15.01 -20.56
N PRO A 7 -5.97 14.48 -19.46
CA PRO A 7 -6.10 15.24 -18.23
C PRO A 7 -4.72 15.62 -17.69
N GLU A 8 -4.59 16.86 -17.23
CA GLU A 8 -3.37 17.35 -16.57
C GLU A 8 -3.00 16.42 -15.41
N GLN A 9 -1.73 15.99 -15.36
CA GLN A 9 -1.22 15.16 -14.28
C GLN A 9 -0.65 16.05 -13.18
N TYR A 10 -1.21 15.95 -11.98
CA TYR A 10 -0.71 16.66 -10.82
C TYR A 10 0.30 15.79 -10.05
N PRO A 11 1.46 16.33 -9.64
CA PRO A 11 2.39 15.60 -8.80
C PRO A 11 1.70 15.02 -7.56
N GLY A 12 1.99 13.74 -7.26
CA GLY A 12 1.37 13.01 -6.15
C GLY A 12 0.06 12.29 -6.49
N THR A 13 -0.44 12.43 -7.72
CA THR A 13 -1.52 11.59 -8.24
C THR A 13 -0.98 10.36 -8.96
N TRP A 14 -1.64 9.24 -8.75
CA TRP A 14 -1.26 7.93 -9.28
C TRP A 14 -2.46 7.23 -9.89
N GLY A 15 -2.22 6.40 -10.91
CA GLY A 15 -3.20 5.44 -11.43
C GLY A 15 -3.00 4.05 -10.82
N ALA A 16 -3.71 3.05 -11.34
CA ALA A 16 -3.54 1.67 -10.88
C ALA A 16 -2.09 1.17 -11.03
N ILE A 17 -1.49 0.70 -9.92
CA ILE A 17 -0.21 0.00 -9.94
C ILE A 17 -0.49 -1.49 -9.83
N THR A 18 -0.31 -2.21 -10.93
CA THR A 18 -0.62 -3.66 -11.02
C THR A 18 0.54 -4.55 -10.59
N THR A 19 1.74 -4.00 -10.48
CA THR A 19 2.91 -4.74 -10.01
C THR A 19 2.92 -4.74 -8.48
N ARG A 20 2.91 -5.93 -7.88
CA ARG A 20 3.06 -6.13 -6.43
C ARG A 20 4.34 -5.51 -5.92
N HIS A 21 4.21 -4.64 -4.92
CA HIS A 21 5.33 -3.98 -4.28
C HIS A 21 4.99 -3.63 -2.83
N PHE A 22 6.01 -3.38 -2.03
CA PHE A 22 5.88 -2.80 -0.69
C PHE A 22 6.89 -1.69 -0.46
N HIS A 23 6.64 -0.87 0.56
CA HIS A 23 7.56 0.13 1.04
C HIS A 23 8.24 -0.34 2.32
N PRO A 24 9.54 -0.71 2.29
CA PRO A 24 10.23 -1.16 3.50
C PRO A 24 10.58 0.00 4.43
N ASN A 25 10.63 1.23 3.92
CA ASN A 25 11.22 2.39 4.62
C ASN A 25 10.21 3.47 5.05
N THR A 26 8.92 3.30 4.75
CA THR A 26 7.89 4.27 5.13
C THR A 26 6.50 3.62 5.12
N HIS A 27 5.59 4.17 5.92
CA HIS A 27 4.16 3.88 5.82
C HIS A 27 3.56 4.70 4.69
N GLU A 28 2.54 4.17 4.03
CA GLU A 28 1.81 4.91 3.00
C GLU A 28 0.37 5.17 3.46
N CYS A 29 -0.16 6.33 3.11
CA CYS A 29 -1.58 6.60 3.16
C CYS A 29 -2.00 7.09 1.78
N TYR A 30 -3.11 6.60 1.24
CA TYR A 30 -3.68 7.15 0.02
C TYR A 30 -5.19 7.24 0.04
N GLY A 31 -5.68 8.29 -0.60
CA GLY A 31 -7.11 8.53 -0.81
C GLY A 31 -7.48 8.36 -2.28
N VAL A 32 -8.56 7.62 -2.54
CA VAL A 32 -9.08 7.41 -3.90
C VAL A 32 -9.88 8.63 -4.33
N ILE A 33 -9.53 9.18 -5.50
CA ILE A 33 -10.12 10.41 -6.04
C ILE A 33 -10.90 10.19 -7.33
N HIS A 34 -10.74 9.05 -8.00
CA HIS A 34 -11.50 8.69 -9.20
C HIS A 34 -11.60 7.16 -9.35
N GLY A 35 -12.73 6.66 -9.85
CA GLY A 35 -12.93 5.25 -10.18
C GLY A 35 -12.89 4.30 -8.98
N ARG A 36 -12.72 3.01 -9.29
CA ARG A 36 -12.60 1.89 -8.35
C ARG A 36 -11.39 1.02 -8.66
N SER A 37 -10.84 0.37 -7.64
CA SER A 37 -9.88 -0.73 -7.80
C SER A 37 -10.21 -1.85 -6.80
N GLU A 38 -10.02 -3.11 -7.20
CA GLU A 38 -9.73 -4.19 -6.26
C GLU A 38 -8.22 -4.20 -6.01
N LEU A 39 -7.85 -4.12 -4.73
CA LEU A 39 -6.48 -4.19 -4.26
C LEU A 39 -6.24 -5.54 -3.60
N VAL A 40 -5.04 -6.06 -3.73
CA VAL A 40 -4.56 -7.21 -2.95
C VAL A 40 -3.45 -6.75 -2.00
N PHE A 41 -3.49 -7.20 -0.75
CA PHE A 41 -2.51 -6.89 0.28
C PHE A 41 -1.81 -8.14 0.80
N GLY A 42 -0.55 -8.02 1.22
CA GLY A 42 0.24 -9.08 1.84
C GLY A 42 0.84 -10.09 0.86
N LEU A 43 0.75 -9.87 -0.46
CA LEU A 43 1.37 -10.73 -1.47
C LEU A 43 2.49 -10.02 -2.20
N GLY A 44 3.71 -10.50 -2.02
CA GLY A 44 4.91 -10.14 -2.78
C GLY A 44 4.93 -10.75 -4.19
N GLY A 45 5.95 -10.38 -4.97
CA GLY A 45 6.11 -10.83 -6.36
C GLY A 45 6.50 -12.31 -6.50
N ALA A 46 7.21 -12.86 -5.51
CA ALA A 46 7.62 -14.27 -5.46
C ALA A 46 6.58 -15.16 -4.76
N ASP A 47 5.59 -14.57 -4.07
CA ASP A 47 4.54 -15.34 -3.41
C ASP A 47 3.63 -15.98 -4.45
N ALA A 48 3.38 -17.28 -4.26
CA ALA A 48 2.49 -18.07 -5.11
C ALA A 48 1.10 -17.43 -5.22
N VAL A 49 0.48 -17.60 -6.38
CA VAL A 49 -0.91 -17.18 -6.65
C VAL A 49 -1.73 -18.45 -6.88
N GLU A 50 -3.04 -18.41 -6.62
CA GLU A 50 -3.97 -19.55 -6.77
C GLU A 50 -3.59 -20.49 -7.93
N GLY A 51 -3.32 -21.76 -7.60
CA GLY A 51 -2.96 -22.81 -8.57
C GLY A 51 -1.52 -23.33 -8.45
N ASP A 52 -0.62 -22.56 -7.84
CA ASP A 52 0.65 -23.09 -7.29
C ASP A 52 0.41 -23.56 -5.85
N SER A 53 1.17 -24.55 -5.38
CA SER A 53 0.95 -25.32 -4.15
C SER A 53 1.08 -24.55 -2.81
N GLY A 54 0.81 -23.24 -2.77
CA GLY A 54 0.93 -22.36 -1.60
C GLY A 54 -0.43 -21.90 -1.04
N ASN A 55 -0.51 -21.80 0.29
CA ASN A 55 -1.73 -21.56 1.08
C ASN A 55 -2.00 -20.09 1.44
N TYR A 56 -1.42 -19.10 0.73
CA TYR A 56 -1.59 -17.69 1.08
C TYR A 56 -2.05 -16.86 -0.13
N GLU A 57 -3.26 -16.30 -0.05
CA GLU A 57 -3.96 -15.64 -1.16
C GLU A 57 -3.98 -14.10 -1.04
N GLY A 58 -3.36 -13.56 0.02
CA GLY A 58 -3.44 -12.14 0.37
C GLY A 58 -4.83 -11.70 0.82
N VAL A 59 -4.96 -10.44 1.20
CA VAL A 59 -6.24 -9.83 1.56
C VAL A 59 -6.72 -8.96 0.40
N ARG A 60 -7.87 -9.29 -0.18
CA ARG A 60 -8.48 -8.49 -1.24
C ARG A 60 -9.48 -7.48 -0.70
N VAL A 61 -9.39 -6.25 -1.17
CA VAL A 61 -10.28 -5.15 -0.76
C VAL A 61 -10.65 -4.32 -1.98
N THR A 62 -11.94 -4.13 -2.21
CA THR A 62 -12.43 -3.16 -3.20
C THR A 62 -12.44 -1.77 -2.58
N VAL A 63 -11.86 -0.80 -3.28
CA VAL A 63 -11.81 0.61 -2.89
C VAL A 63 -12.37 1.49 -3.99
N ALA A 64 -13.06 2.56 -3.63
CA ALA A 64 -13.69 3.53 -4.53
C ALA A 64 -13.46 4.96 -4.05
N VAL A 65 -13.88 5.93 -4.87
CA VAL A 65 -13.78 7.36 -4.56
C VAL A 65 -14.28 7.68 -3.15
N GLY A 66 -13.44 8.37 -2.37
CA GLY A 66 -13.71 8.74 -0.98
C GLY A 66 -13.10 7.78 0.05
N ASP A 67 -12.69 6.58 -0.35
CA ASP A 67 -11.98 5.66 0.54
C ASP A 67 -10.55 6.13 0.80
N VAL A 68 -10.09 5.90 2.04
CA VAL A 68 -8.70 6.13 2.46
C VAL A 68 -8.11 4.83 2.98
N ILE A 69 -6.92 4.51 2.51
CA ILE A 69 -6.16 3.32 2.85
C ILE A 69 -4.88 3.75 3.54
N VAL A 70 -4.53 3.11 4.66
CA VAL A 70 -3.25 3.29 5.34
C VAL A 70 -2.54 1.95 5.39
N VAL A 71 -1.36 1.89 4.76
CA VAL A 71 -0.56 0.68 4.56
C VAL A 71 0.68 0.73 5.46
N PRO A 72 0.84 -0.23 6.40
CA PRO A 72 2.07 -0.37 7.16
C PRO A 72 3.28 -0.65 6.26
N ALA A 73 4.47 -0.27 6.74
CA ALA A 73 5.71 -0.57 6.02
C ALA A 73 5.88 -2.09 5.92
N GLY A 74 6.40 -2.57 4.80
CA GLY A 74 6.57 -4.00 4.53
C GLY A 74 5.32 -4.72 4.01
N VAL A 75 4.13 -4.10 4.02
CA VAL A 75 2.92 -4.74 3.49
C VAL A 75 2.85 -4.57 1.98
N ALA A 76 3.00 -5.68 1.27
CA ALA A 76 2.89 -5.71 -0.19
C ALA A 76 1.48 -5.39 -0.65
N HIS A 77 1.35 -4.65 -1.75
CA HIS A 77 0.06 -4.33 -2.34
C HIS A 77 0.13 -4.11 -3.86
N ALA A 78 -1.00 -4.30 -4.52
CA ALA A 78 -1.20 -4.03 -5.94
C ALA A 78 -2.70 -3.90 -6.28
N SER A 79 -3.00 -3.21 -7.38
CA SER A 79 -4.28 -3.31 -8.07
C SER A 79 -4.36 -4.60 -8.89
N VAL A 80 -5.42 -5.38 -8.70
CA VAL A 80 -5.68 -6.62 -9.45
C VAL A 80 -6.84 -6.49 -10.44
N GLU A 81 -7.76 -5.55 -10.17
CA GLU A 81 -8.83 -5.13 -11.07
C GLU A 81 -9.05 -3.62 -10.87
N ASN A 82 -9.32 -2.86 -11.92
CA ASN A 82 -9.57 -1.42 -11.81
C ASN A 82 -10.37 -0.86 -12.98
N ASP A 83 -11.03 0.26 -12.71
CA ASP A 83 -11.54 1.14 -13.74
C ASP A 83 -10.38 1.79 -14.51
N ARG A 84 -10.59 2.05 -15.80
CA ARG A 84 -9.57 2.63 -16.69
C ARG A 84 -9.05 3.99 -16.22
N ASP A 85 -9.86 4.71 -15.46
CA ASP A 85 -9.61 6.04 -14.92
C ASP A 85 -9.45 6.06 -13.40
N TYR A 86 -9.22 4.90 -12.76
CA TYR A 86 -8.91 4.82 -11.33
C TYR A 86 -7.70 5.70 -10.99
N LYS A 87 -7.86 6.57 -9.99
CA LYS A 87 -6.82 7.49 -9.51
C LYS A 87 -6.87 7.65 -8.00
N TYR A 88 -5.69 7.78 -7.41
CA TYR A 88 -5.52 8.07 -5.99
C TYR A 88 -4.41 9.10 -5.75
N ILE A 89 -4.40 9.71 -4.56
CA ILE A 89 -3.33 10.57 -4.08
C ILE A 89 -2.55 9.78 -3.03
N GLY A 90 -1.25 9.59 -3.25
CA GLY A 90 -0.36 8.92 -2.31
C GLY A 90 0.38 9.94 -1.44
N VAL A 91 0.33 9.75 -0.12
CA VAL A 91 1.01 10.58 0.88
C VAL A 91 1.76 9.72 1.89
N TYR A 92 2.79 10.32 2.48
CA TYR A 92 3.69 9.65 3.42
C TYR A 92 3.83 10.49 4.70
N PRO A 93 4.08 9.87 5.87
CA PRO A 93 4.27 10.61 7.11
C PRO A 93 5.37 11.67 6.99
N GLU A 94 5.13 12.85 7.57
CA GLU A 94 6.11 13.93 7.60
C GLU A 94 7.46 13.47 8.18
N GLY A 95 8.55 13.85 7.52
CA GLY A 95 9.91 13.45 7.92
C GLY A 95 10.32 12.04 7.47
N SER A 96 9.44 11.28 6.82
CA SER A 96 9.83 10.02 6.18
C SER A 96 10.89 10.25 5.10
N PRO A 97 11.80 9.28 4.87
CA PRO A 97 12.64 9.29 3.68
C PRO A 97 11.76 9.22 2.42
N LYS A 98 12.36 9.52 1.27
CA LYS A 98 11.71 9.22 -0.02
C LYS A 98 11.35 7.73 -0.07
N TRP A 99 10.12 7.43 -0.46
CA TRP A 99 9.64 6.05 -0.53
C TRP A 99 10.51 5.22 -1.48
N ARG A 100 10.74 3.96 -1.11
CA ARG A 100 11.34 2.94 -1.97
C ARG A 100 10.33 1.84 -2.24
N SER A 101 10.29 1.31 -3.45
CA SER A 101 9.45 0.17 -3.80
C SER A 101 10.32 -1.09 -3.89
N GLU A 102 10.01 -2.08 -3.06
CA GLU A 102 10.54 -3.44 -3.18
C GLU A 102 9.51 -4.33 -3.87
N TRP A 103 9.95 -5.07 -4.87
CA TRP A 103 9.06 -5.89 -5.72
C TRP A 103 8.84 -7.30 -5.17
N GLY A 104 9.50 -7.67 -4.08
CA GLY A 104 9.39 -9.00 -3.45
C GLY A 104 9.70 -10.15 -4.41
N LYS A 105 10.70 -10.00 -5.31
CA LYS A 105 11.02 -10.99 -6.38
C LYS A 105 11.82 -12.19 -5.90
N ARG A 106 12.07 -12.31 -4.61
CA ARG A 106 12.76 -13.44 -3.99
C ARG A 106 12.02 -13.83 -2.73
N GLU A 107 12.16 -15.09 -2.35
CA GLU A 107 11.78 -15.53 -1.00
C GLU A 107 12.62 -14.78 0.03
N LEU A 108 11.99 -14.45 1.16
CA LEU A 108 12.64 -13.83 2.31
C LEU A 108 13.16 -14.92 3.25
N ASP A 109 14.33 -14.71 3.85
CA ASP A 109 14.95 -15.65 4.79
C ASP A 109 14.29 -15.56 6.19
N GLY A 110 12.96 -15.72 6.22
CA GLY A 110 12.17 -15.55 7.44
C GLY A 110 12.42 -14.20 8.12
N ALA A 111 12.36 -14.20 9.46
CA ALA A 111 12.52 -12.99 10.27
C ALA A 111 13.96 -12.43 10.32
N ASP A 112 14.94 -13.18 9.80
CA ASP A 112 16.36 -12.82 9.79
C ASP A 112 16.76 -12.05 8.51
N ASP A 113 15.83 -11.89 7.55
CA ASP A 113 16.06 -11.09 6.36
C ASP A 113 16.29 -9.61 6.73
N PRO A 114 17.35 -8.93 6.20
CA PRO A 114 17.64 -7.54 6.53
C PRO A 114 16.50 -6.56 6.28
N LEU A 115 15.54 -6.91 5.40
CA LEU A 115 14.33 -6.11 5.21
C LEU A 115 13.49 -5.98 6.48
N PHE A 116 13.46 -7.00 7.34
CA PHE A 116 12.70 -6.92 8.61
C PHE A 116 13.28 -5.87 9.55
N ASP A 117 14.60 -5.74 9.64
CA ASP A 117 15.23 -4.72 10.47
C ASP A 117 14.94 -3.31 9.95
N GLU A 118 14.94 -3.13 8.63
CA GLU A 118 14.56 -1.86 8.01
C GLU A 118 13.09 -1.51 8.29
N ILE A 119 12.17 -2.47 8.09
CA ILE A 119 10.73 -2.28 8.32
C ILE A 119 10.46 -1.96 9.80
N LYS A 120 11.09 -2.67 10.74
CA LYS A 120 10.99 -2.40 12.19
C LYS A 120 11.54 -1.02 12.56
N GLY A 121 12.49 -0.50 11.79
CA GLY A 121 13.06 0.83 11.96
C GLY A 121 12.12 1.98 11.54
N VAL A 122 11.02 1.69 10.84
CA VAL A 122 10.07 2.72 10.41
C VAL A 122 9.31 3.26 11.63
N PRO A 123 9.37 4.59 11.89
CA PRO A 123 8.69 5.16 13.05
C PRO A 123 7.18 4.98 12.97
N PHE A 124 6.60 4.53 14.08
CA PHE A 124 5.16 4.42 14.23
C PHE A 124 4.49 5.79 14.02
N PRO A 125 3.35 5.89 13.30
CA PRO A 125 2.70 7.17 13.02
C PRO A 125 2.34 7.93 14.31
N ARG A 126 2.62 9.24 14.31
CA ARG A 126 2.29 10.13 15.46
C ARG A 126 0.78 10.25 15.69
N CYS A 127 0.00 10.21 14.61
CA CYS A 127 -1.45 10.33 14.62
C CYS A 127 -2.05 9.54 13.44
N ASP A 128 -3.36 9.33 13.50
CA ASP A 128 -4.13 8.81 12.38
C ASP A 128 -4.23 9.89 11.28
N PRO A 129 -3.92 9.58 10.01
CA PRO A 129 -3.92 10.57 8.94
C PRO A 129 -5.32 11.08 8.56
N VAL A 130 -6.38 10.39 8.98
CA VAL A 130 -7.78 10.76 8.70
C VAL A 130 -8.42 11.42 9.93
N PHE A 131 -8.27 10.79 11.09
CA PHE A 131 -9.00 11.18 12.32
C PHE A 131 -8.13 11.92 13.34
N GLY A 132 -6.83 12.12 13.07
CA GLY A 132 -5.93 12.85 13.94
C GLY A 132 -5.51 12.07 15.19
N ALA A 133 -5.30 12.79 16.30
CA ALA A 133 -4.68 12.25 17.52
C ALA A 133 -5.49 11.11 18.17
N ASP A 134 -6.83 11.20 18.09
CA ASP A 134 -7.77 10.25 18.69
C ASP A 134 -8.27 9.18 17.69
N GLY A 135 -7.65 9.12 16.50
CA GLY A 135 -8.02 8.16 15.47
C GLY A 135 -7.65 6.71 15.81
N PRO A 136 -8.32 5.73 15.16
CA PRO A 136 -8.18 4.32 15.48
C PRO A 136 -6.81 3.73 15.09
N LEU A 137 -6.08 4.32 14.14
CA LEU A 137 -4.87 3.71 13.56
C LEU A 137 -3.89 3.19 14.62
N ARG A 138 -3.54 4.04 15.58
CA ARG A 138 -2.53 3.71 16.59
C ARG A 138 -2.97 2.56 17.50
N LYS A 139 -4.26 2.47 17.79
CA LYS A 139 -4.83 1.37 18.58
C LYS A 139 -4.82 0.07 17.78
N VAL A 140 -5.36 0.09 16.55
CA VAL A 140 -5.46 -1.08 15.68
C VAL A 140 -4.07 -1.68 15.42
N TRP A 141 -3.08 -0.85 15.10
CA TRP A 141 -1.71 -1.33 14.84
C TRP A 141 -1.00 -1.75 16.13
N GLY A 142 -1.23 -1.06 17.24
CA GLY A 142 -0.64 -1.41 18.53
C GLY A 142 -1.08 -2.79 19.04
N GLU A 143 -2.34 -3.16 18.85
CA GLU A 143 -2.87 -4.47 19.25
C GLU A 143 -2.21 -5.65 18.50
N VAL A 144 -1.73 -5.42 17.27
CA VAL A 144 -1.06 -6.43 16.45
C VAL A 144 0.40 -6.61 16.85
N LEU A 145 1.10 -5.54 17.23
CA LEU A 145 2.51 -5.59 17.65
C LEU A 145 2.75 -6.22 19.02
N THR A 146 1.68 -6.40 19.82
CA THR A 146 1.74 -7.02 21.15
C THR A 146 1.41 -8.52 21.17
N LYS A 147 1.13 -9.11 20.01
CA LYS A 147 0.91 -10.55 19.83
C LYS A 147 2.14 -11.21 19.22
#